data_AF-A0A2N9NIA5-F1
#
_entry.id   AF-A0A2N9NIA5-F1
#
_cell.length_a   1.000
_cell.length_b   1.000
_cell.length_c   1.000
_cell.angle_alpha   90.00
_cell.angle_beta   90.00
_cell.angle_gamma   90.00
#
_symmetry.space_group_name_H-M   'P 1'
#
loop_
_entity.id
_entity.type
_entity.pdbx_description
1 polymer ?
#
loop_
_entity_poly.entity_id
_entity_poly.type
_entity_poly.pdbx_seq_one_letter_code
_entity_poly.pdbx_strand_id
1 'polypeptide(L)'
;MTLLEGCRSWKQSKRLAAVAAYEDTLTDARVAEFCRCLSRQMGHGCEVVKQMWLVNELRVPQLRSIAAGEAATSDLVIVSVHHAQSLPVEMSQWIEQWLAHKHRRPTVLLALFDPVYQGDSGSMQTYLAQVAKKAQMQFLVHSEELPEEI
;
A
#
# COMPACT_ATOMS: atom_id res chain seq x y z
N MET A 1 -3.38 -12.20 12.72
CA MET A 1 -2.45 -11.08 12.41
C MET A 1 -1.03 -11.60 12.18
N THR A 2 -0.72 -12.08 10.97
CA THR A 2 0.60 -12.66 10.66
C THR A 2 1.05 -12.24 9.25
N LEU A 3 0.93 -10.95 8.90
CA LEU A 3 1.26 -10.47 7.55
C LEU A 3 2.76 -10.25 7.30
N LEU A 4 3.59 -10.23 8.35
CA LEU A 4 5.00 -9.81 8.25
C LEU A 4 6.03 -10.94 8.25
N GLU A 5 5.63 -12.22 8.29
CA GLU A 5 6.60 -13.33 8.31
C GLU A 5 7.44 -13.44 7.03
N GLY A 6 6.94 -12.88 5.91
CA GLY A 6 7.67 -12.82 4.64
C GLY A 6 8.76 -11.75 4.57
N CYS A 7 8.75 -10.73 5.44
CA CYS A 7 9.64 -9.57 5.35
C CYS A 7 10.75 -9.60 6.41
N ARG A 8 11.47 -10.73 6.54
CA ARG A 8 12.56 -10.87 7.52
C ARG A 8 13.64 -9.77 7.41
N SER A 9 13.83 -9.22 6.22
CA SER A 9 14.78 -8.12 5.96
C SER A 9 14.39 -6.81 6.64
N TRP A 10 13.11 -6.56 6.89
CA TRP A 10 12.67 -5.32 7.53
C TRP A 10 13.10 -5.26 8.99
N LYS A 11 13.09 -6.40 9.72
CA LYS A 11 13.38 -6.44 11.17
C LYS A 11 14.77 -5.95 11.56
N GLN A 12 15.69 -5.85 10.60
CA GLN A 12 17.06 -5.37 10.79
C GLN A 12 17.28 -3.94 10.25
N SER A 13 16.28 -3.34 9.61
CA SER A 13 16.38 -2.02 9.00
C SER A 13 16.09 -0.93 10.02
N LYS A 14 16.95 0.10 10.08
CA LYS A 14 16.74 1.28 10.97
C LYS A 14 15.59 2.17 10.52
N ARG A 15 15.21 2.09 9.25
CA ARG A 15 14.15 2.90 8.65
C ARG A 15 13.43 2.07 7.58
N LEU A 16 12.12 2.23 7.51
CA LEU A 16 11.26 1.67 6.47
C LEU A 16 10.51 2.82 5.79
N ALA A 17 10.72 2.97 4.48
CA ALA A 17 10.02 3.97 3.68
C ALA A 17 8.73 3.39 3.12
N ALA A 18 7.60 4.01 3.46
CA ALA A 18 6.28 3.67 2.93
C ALA A 18 5.75 4.81 2.05
N VAL A 19 5.08 4.47 0.96
CA VAL A 19 4.31 5.42 0.15
C VAL A 19 2.90 4.87 0.03
N ALA A 20 1.90 5.68 0.36
CA ALA A 20 0.51 5.27 0.31
C ALA A 20 -0.30 6.17 -0.61
N ALA A 21 -1.15 5.56 -1.42
CA ALA A 21 -2.23 6.24 -2.12
C ALA A 21 -3.57 5.82 -1.51
N TYR A 22 -4.43 6.80 -1.22
CA TYR A 22 -5.71 6.59 -0.53
C TYR A 22 -6.82 7.47 -1.13
N GLU A 23 -8.08 7.05 -1.00
CA GLU A 23 -9.22 7.71 -1.65
C GLU A 23 -9.79 8.88 -0.85
N ASP A 24 -9.81 8.76 0.47
CA ASP A 24 -10.53 9.64 1.39
C ASP A 24 -10.04 9.51 2.84
N THR A 25 -10.74 10.16 3.77
CA THR A 25 -10.38 10.14 5.20
C THR A 25 -10.45 8.75 5.85
N LEU A 26 -11.33 7.86 5.39
CA LEU A 26 -11.47 6.52 5.96
C LEU A 26 -10.33 5.62 5.51
N THR A 27 -10.01 5.68 4.23
CA THR A 27 -8.89 4.94 3.63
C THR A 27 -7.53 5.49 4.09
N ASP A 28 -7.40 6.79 4.40
CA ASP A 28 -6.23 7.38 5.09
C ASP A 28 -6.05 6.81 6.51
N ALA A 29 -7.12 6.82 7.31
CA ALA A 29 -7.10 6.31 8.68
C ALA A 29 -6.65 4.84 8.72
N ARG A 30 -7.07 4.03 7.73
CA ARG A 30 -6.63 2.64 7.56
C ARG A 30 -5.12 2.52 7.33
N VAL A 31 -4.55 3.39 6.49
CA VAL A 31 -3.09 3.43 6.29
C VAL A 31 -2.39 3.84 7.58
N ALA A 32 -2.89 4.86 8.27
CA ALA A 32 -2.32 5.34 9.52
C ALA A 32 -2.31 4.24 10.59
N GLU A 33 -3.40 3.49 10.74
CA GLU A 33 -3.49 2.38 11.67
C GLU A 33 -2.55 1.24 11.30
N PHE A 34 -2.49 0.86 10.02
CA PHE A 34 -1.55 -0.15 9.55
C PHE A 34 -0.10 0.24 9.86
N CYS A 35 0.31 1.47 9.53
CA CYS A 35 1.65 1.96 9.81
C CYS A 35 1.95 2.01 11.32
N ARG A 36 0.97 2.40 12.15
CA ARG A 36 1.09 2.39 13.62
C ARG A 36 1.30 0.98 14.16
N CYS A 37 0.54 0.01 13.66
CA CYS A 37 0.71 -1.42 13.98
C CYS A 37 2.08 -1.93 13.53
N LEU A 38 2.50 -1.59 12.31
CA LEU A 38 3.81 -1.95 11.77
C LEU A 38 4.93 -1.40 12.66
N SER A 39 4.93 -0.10 12.99
CA SER A 39 5.94 0.49 13.88
C SER A 39 6.02 -0.21 15.24
N ARG A 40 4.88 -0.57 15.84
CA ARG A 40 4.84 -1.33 17.10
C ARG A 40 5.48 -2.72 16.96
N GLN A 41 5.21 -3.41 15.85
CA GLN A 41 5.77 -4.75 15.59
C GLN A 41 7.28 -4.73 15.30
N MET A 42 7.79 -3.63 14.77
CA MET A 42 9.21 -3.46 14.47
C MET A 42 10.05 -3.06 15.70
N GLY A 43 9.41 -2.56 16.76
CA GLY A 43 10.06 -2.11 17.99
C GLY A 43 10.78 -0.76 17.86
N HIS A 44 11.45 -0.33 18.94
CA HIS A 44 12.03 1.01 19.07
C HIS A 44 13.21 1.34 18.14
N GLY A 45 13.69 0.39 17.33
CA GLY A 45 14.87 0.55 16.48
C GLY A 45 14.59 0.87 15.01
N CYS A 46 13.32 0.89 14.59
CA CYS A 46 12.91 1.04 13.19
C CYS A 46 11.88 2.16 13.04
N GLU A 47 12.25 3.23 12.34
CA GLU A 47 11.34 4.34 12.01
C GLU A 47 10.57 4.03 10.73
N VAL A 48 9.24 4.10 10.77
CA VAL A 48 8.40 4.03 9.57
C VAL A 48 8.14 5.45 9.08
N VAL A 49 8.74 5.83 7.96
CA VAL A 49 8.52 7.14 7.33
C VAL A 49 7.56 6.94 6.17
N LYS A 50 6.44 7.68 6.17
CA LYS A 50 5.38 7.56 5.17
C LYS A 50 5.20 8.83 4.36
N GLN A 51 5.01 8.68 3.05
CA GLN A 51 4.45 9.70 2.17
C GLN A 51 3.02 9.32 1.82
N MET A 52 2.10 10.28 1.87
CA MET A 52 0.66 10.07 1.78
C MET A 52 0.12 10.87 0.60
N TRP A 53 -0.54 10.20 -0.34
CA TRP A 53 -1.10 10.81 -1.54
C TRP A 53 -2.59 10.55 -1.64
N LEU A 54 -3.39 11.60 -1.63
CA LEU A 54 -4.82 11.50 -1.92
C LEU A 54 -5.00 11.22 -3.42
N VAL A 55 -5.89 10.31 -3.79
CA VAL A 55 -6.13 9.92 -5.20
C VAL A 55 -6.43 11.13 -6.09
N ASN A 56 -7.10 12.16 -5.55
CA ASN A 56 -7.37 13.39 -6.30
C ASN A 56 -6.10 14.19 -6.64
N GLU A 57 -5.05 14.12 -5.84
CA GLU A 57 -3.75 14.75 -6.14
C GLU A 57 -3.06 14.07 -7.32
N LEU A 58 -3.25 12.75 -7.48
CA LEU A 58 -2.71 11.96 -8.58
C LEU A 58 -3.35 12.29 -9.94
N ARG A 59 -4.43 13.09 -9.97
CA ARG A 59 -4.97 13.69 -11.20
C ARG A 59 -4.00 14.72 -11.80
N VAL A 60 -3.22 15.39 -10.96
CA VAL A 60 -2.26 16.41 -11.38
C VAL A 60 -0.98 15.70 -11.86
N PRO A 61 -0.61 15.76 -13.15
CA PRO A 61 0.50 14.96 -13.70
C PRO A 61 1.83 15.16 -12.97
N GLN A 62 2.11 16.39 -12.54
CA GLN A 62 3.32 16.75 -11.79
C GLN A 62 3.35 16.05 -10.42
N LEU A 63 2.24 16.10 -9.67
CA LEU A 63 2.13 15.44 -8.37
C LEU A 63 2.19 13.92 -8.52
N ARG A 64 1.50 13.36 -9.51
CA ARG A 64 1.58 11.93 -9.83
C ARG A 64 3.01 11.49 -10.14
N SER A 65 3.78 12.32 -10.86
CA SER A 65 5.19 12.02 -11.14
C SER A 65 6.06 12.02 -9.89
N ILE A 66 5.80 12.93 -8.94
CA ILE A 66 6.50 12.96 -7.65
C ILE A 66 6.16 11.70 -6.85
N ALA A 67 4.86 11.41 -6.70
CA ALA A 67 4.37 10.22 -6.00
C ALA A 67 4.93 8.92 -6.59
N ALA A 68 5.03 8.82 -7.91
CA ALA A 68 5.61 7.69 -8.61
C ALA A 68 7.11 7.52 -8.33
N GLY A 69 7.86 8.63 -8.28
CA GLY A 69 9.28 8.64 -7.91
C GLY A 69 9.51 8.22 -6.46
N GLU A 70 8.68 8.69 -5.54
CA GLU A 70 8.72 8.27 -4.14
C GLU A 70 8.45 6.77 -4.01
N ALA A 71 7.39 6.27 -4.66
CA ALA A 71 7.03 4.86 -4.66
C ALA A 71 8.17 3.99 -5.23
N ALA A 72 8.87 4.46 -6.27
CA ALA A 72 9.98 3.75 -6.90
C ALA A 72 11.17 3.51 -5.95
N THR A 73 11.29 4.33 -4.90
CA THR A 73 12.36 4.25 -3.91
C THR A 73 11.91 3.73 -2.54
N SER A 74 10.63 3.41 -2.38
CA SER A 74 10.07 2.90 -1.13
C SER A 74 10.31 1.40 -0.91
N ASP A 75 10.27 0.98 0.35
CA ASP A 75 10.28 -0.43 0.76
C ASP A 75 8.86 -1.03 0.71
N LEU A 76 7.85 -0.19 0.95
CA LEU A 76 6.45 -0.54 1.01
C LEU A 76 5.61 0.47 0.21
N VAL A 77 4.82 -0.03 -0.74
CA VAL A 77 3.77 0.75 -1.41
C VAL A 77 2.42 0.24 -0.96
N ILE A 78 1.57 1.16 -0.52
CA ILE A 78 0.25 0.89 0.03
C ILE A 78 -0.81 1.47 -0.90
N VAL A 79 -1.77 0.64 -1.29
CA VAL A 79 -2.98 1.05 -2.00
C VAL A 79 -4.14 0.86 -1.03
N SER A 80 -4.73 1.95 -0.56
CA SER A 80 -5.87 1.92 0.37
C SER A 80 -7.12 2.43 -0.33
N VAL A 81 -8.07 1.52 -0.58
CA VAL A 81 -9.27 1.81 -1.37
C VAL A 81 -10.49 1.11 -0.77
N HIS A 82 -11.67 1.60 -1.12
CA HIS A 82 -12.93 0.95 -0.86
C HIS A 82 -13.12 -0.28 -1.74
N HIS A 83 -14.09 -1.14 -1.40
CA HIS A 83 -14.52 -2.22 -2.30
C HIS A 83 -15.17 -1.64 -3.57
N ALA A 84 -14.74 -2.12 -4.73
CA ALA A 84 -15.19 -1.68 -6.03
C ALA A 84 -14.84 -2.72 -7.11
N GLN A 85 -15.44 -2.59 -8.29
CA GLN A 85 -15.14 -3.47 -9.42
C GLN A 85 -13.75 -3.19 -10.04
N SER A 86 -13.23 -1.98 -9.87
CA SER A 86 -11.95 -1.54 -10.43
C SER A 86 -11.36 -0.39 -9.63
N LEU A 87 -10.04 -0.25 -9.64
CA LEU A 87 -9.36 0.90 -9.06
C LEU A 87 -9.74 2.19 -9.79
N PRO A 88 -9.73 3.35 -9.09
CA PRO A 88 -9.76 4.65 -9.76
C PRO A 88 -8.70 4.75 -10.85
N VAL A 89 -9.04 5.40 -11.96
CA VAL A 89 -8.15 5.52 -13.12
C VAL A 89 -6.85 6.23 -12.75
N GLU A 90 -6.93 7.22 -11.88
CA GLU A 90 -5.81 7.99 -11.37
C GLU A 90 -4.79 7.11 -10.63
N MET A 91 -5.30 6.15 -9.85
CA MET A 91 -4.47 5.20 -9.10
C MET A 91 -3.81 4.19 -10.03
N SER A 92 -4.54 3.69 -11.03
CA SER A 92 -3.99 2.80 -12.06
C SER A 92 -2.88 3.51 -12.87
N GLN A 93 -3.10 4.76 -13.27
CA GLN A 93 -2.09 5.58 -13.96
C GLN A 93 -0.86 5.85 -13.10
N TRP A 94 -1.04 6.11 -11.80
CA TRP A 94 0.07 6.28 -10.87
C TRP A 94 0.87 4.99 -10.71
N ILE A 95 0.21 3.83 -10.60
CA ILE A 95 0.88 2.52 -10.54
C ILE A 95 1.70 2.28 -11.80
N GLU A 96 1.12 2.50 -12.99
CA GLU A 96 1.84 2.34 -14.26
C GLU A 96 3.07 3.26 -14.33
N GLN A 97 2.92 4.53 -13.93
CA GLN A 97 4.01 5.48 -13.90
C GLN A 97 5.08 5.08 -12.88
N TRP A 98 4.70 4.65 -11.68
CA TRP A 98 5.61 4.12 -10.66
C TRP A 98 6.42 2.93 -11.19
N LEU A 99 5.75 1.95 -11.82
CA LEU A 99 6.42 0.77 -12.37
C LEU A 99 7.45 1.12 -13.46
N ALA A 100 7.19 2.16 -14.26
CA ALA A 100 8.15 2.63 -15.25
C ALA A 100 9.43 3.22 -14.61
N HIS A 101 9.33 3.73 -13.39
CA HIS A 101 10.47 4.27 -12.62
C HIS A 101 11.08 3.23 -11.65
N LYS A 102 10.46 2.05 -11.49
CA LYS A 102 10.88 1.08 -10.48
C LYS A 102 12.21 0.43 -10.87
N HIS A 103 13.17 0.53 -9.97
CA HIS A 103 14.46 -0.15 -10.07
C HIS A 103 14.40 -1.56 -9.45
N ARG A 104 15.48 -2.34 -9.53
CA ARG A 104 15.55 -3.72 -8.97
C ARG A 104 15.50 -3.80 -7.42
N ARG A 105 15.01 -2.76 -6.73
CA ARG A 105 14.84 -2.76 -5.28
C ARG A 105 13.70 -3.72 -4.90
N PRO A 106 13.88 -4.53 -3.82
CA PRO A 106 12.78 -5.26 -3.20
C PRO A 106 11.74 -4.26 -2.68
N THR A 107 10.50 -4.39 -3.14
CA THR A 107 9.37 -3.58 -2.69
C THR A 107 8.19 -4.51 -2.42
N VAL A 108 7.45 -4.23 -1.36
CA VAL A 108 6.19 -4.90 -1.05
C VAL A 108 5.03 -4.03 -1.52
N LEU A 109 4.08 -4.63 -2.22
CA LEU A 109 2.80 -4.01 -2.55
C LEU A 109 1.74 -4.52 -1.58
N LEU A 110 1.15 -3.61 -0.81
CA LEU A 110 0.09 -3.90 0.15
C LEU A 110 -1.22 -3.26 -0.33
N ALA A 111 -2.26 -4.07 -0.44
CA ALA A 111 -3.62 -3.58 -0.64
C ALA A 111 -4.37 -3.59 0.70
N LEU A 112 -4.97 -2.45 1.05
CA LEU A 112 -5.81 -2.28 2.23
C LEU A 112 -7.25 -1.99 1.78
N PHE A 113 -8.14 -2.95 1.95
CA PHE A 113 -9.56 -2.81 1.56
C PHE A 113 -10.46 -2.54 2.76
N ASP A 114 -11.70 -2.14 2.47
CA ASP A 114 -12.78 -2.14 3.47
C ASP A 114 -12.93 -3.53 4.10
N PRO A 115 -13.57 -3.61 5.28
CA PRO A 115 -13.93 -4.89 5.88
C PRO A 115 -14.67 -5.81 4.91
N VAL A 116 -14.44 -7.12 5.02
CA VAL A 116 -14.94 -8.12 4.03
C VAL A 116 -16.47 -8.11 3.91
N TYR A 117 -17.19 -7.72 4.96
CA TYR A 117 -18.66 -7.66 4.95
C TYR A 117 -19.23 -6.46 4.20
N GLN A 118 -18.40 -5.48 3.82
CA GLN A 118 -18.87 -4.26 3.12
C GLN A 118 -18.86 -4.39 1.60
N GLY A 119 -18.25 -5.45 1.04
CA GLY A 119 -18.23 -5.65 -0.41
C GLY A 119 -17.18 -6.65 -0.89
N ASP A 120 -16.97 -6.64 -2.21
CA ASP A 120 -16.00 -7.47 -2.90
C ASP A 120 -14.94 -6.62 -3.63
N SER A 121 -13.69 -7.05 -3.56
CA SER A 121 -12.53 -6.46 -4.22
C SER A 121 -11.73 -7.46 -5.04
N GLY A 122 -12.29 -8.64 -5.36
CA GLY A 122 -11.59 -9.73 -6.06
C GLY A 122 -10.94 -9.29 -7.38
N SER A 123 -11.62 -8.46 -8.19
CA SER A 123 -11.06 -7.91 -9.43
C SER A 123 -9.86 -7.00 -9.18
N MET A 124 -9.93 -6.12 -8.17
CA MET A 124 -8.84 -5.22 -7.80
C MET A 124 -7.66 -5.97 -7.18
N GLN A 125 -7.93 -6.96 -6.33
CA GLN A 125 -6.91 -7.87 -5.79
C GLN A 125 -6.19 -8.62 -6.92
N THR A 126 -6.93 -9.11 -7.91
CA THR A 126 -6.37 -9.78 -9.08
C THR A 126 -5.48 -8.84 -9.89
N TYR A 127 -5.92 -7.61 -10.15
CA TYR A 127 -5.13 -6.59 -10.83
C TYR A 127 -3.83 -6.28 -10.08
N LEU A 128 -3.91 -5.99 -8.77
CA LEU A 128 -2.73 -5.66 -7.96
C LEU A 128 -1.77 -6.85 -7.80
N ALA A 129 -2.29 -8.07 -7.71
CA ALA A 129 -1.47 -9.29 -7.72
C ALA A 129 -0.72 -9.46 -9.05
N GLN A 130 -1.36 -9.16 -10.18
CA GLN A 130 -0.71 -9.19 -11.49
C GLN A 130 0.38 -8.11 -11.61
N VAL A 131 0.12 -6.91 -11.09
CA VAL A 131 1.11 -5.82 -10.99
C VAL A 131 2.32 -6.28 -10.19
N ALA A 132 2.10 -6.81 -8.99
CA ALA A 132 3.19 -7.30 -8.15
C ALA A 132 3.98 -8.43 -8.81
N LYS A 133 3.30 -9.38 -9.44
CA LYS A 133 3.94 -10.49 -10.16
C LYS A 133 4.84 -9.99 -11.30
N LYS A 134 4.36 -9.07 -12.14
CA LYS A 134 5.13 -8.48 -13.24
C LYS A 134 6.38 -7.74 -12.74
N ALA A 135 6.26 -7.07 -11.60
CA ALA A 135 7.32 -6.27 -11.00
C ALA A 135 8.22 -7.06 -10.02
N GLN A 136 8.01 -8.38 -9.89
CA GLN A 136 8.68 -9.27 -8.94
C GLN A 136 8.62 -8.77 -7.49
N MET A 137 7.46 -8.24 -7.09
CA MET A 137 7.17 -7.76 -5.74
C MET A 137 6.40 -8.80 -4.94
N GLN A 138 6.57 -8.78 -3.62
CA GLN A 138 5.64 -9.48 -2.74
C GLN A 138 4.32 -8.70 -2.71
N PHE A 139 3.21 -9.41 -2.85
CA PHE A 139 1.87 -8.85 -2.72
C PHE A 139 1.24 -9.31 -1.41
N LEU A 140 0.66 -8.37 -0.67
CA LEU A 140 -0.09 -8.62 0.55
C LEU A 140 -1.46 -7.96 0.44
N VAL A 141 -2.47 -8.61 0.98
CA VAL A 141 -3.82 -8.07 1.12
C VAL A 141 -4.15 -8.05 2.60
N HIS A 142 -4.69 -6.93 3.07
CA HIS A 142 -5.27 -6.83 4.40
C HIS A 142 -6.68 -6.24 4.29
N SER A 143 -7.60 -6.96 4.89
CA SER A 143 -8.99 -6.56 5.08
C SER A 143 -9.28 -6.77 6.56
N GLU A 144 -9.95 -5.83 7.21
CA GLU A 144 -10.40 -6.04 8.59
C GLU A 144 -11.49 -7.13 8.60
N GLU A 145 -11.31 -8.13 9.44
CA GLU A 145 -12.39 -9.03 9.85
C GLU A 145 -13.14 -8.35 11.02
N LEU A 146 -14.43 -8.64 11.18
CA LEU A 146 -15.26 -8.10 12.26
C LEU A 146 -14.51 -8.18 13.61
N PRO A 147 -14.53 -7.13 14.45
CA PRO A 147 -14.29 -7.34 15.88
C PRO A 147 -15.31 -8.40 16.33
N GLU A 148 -14.86 -9.51 16.90
CA GLU A 148 -15.76 -10.41 17.63
C GLU A 148 -16.50 -9.54 18.65
N GLU A 149 -17.80 -9.35 18.47
CA GLU A 149 -18.64 -8.64 19.43
C GLU A 149 -18.52 -9.38 20.78
N ILE A 150 -17.97 -8.70 21.79
CA ILE A 150 -17.90 -9.18 23.18
C ILE A 150 -19.20 -8.82 23.89
#